data_AF-A0A496B684-F1
#
_entry.id   AF-A0A496B684-F1
#
_cell.length_a   1.000
_cell.length_b   1.000
_cell.length_c   1.000
_cell.angle_alpha   90.00
_cell.angle_beta   90.00
_cell.angle_gamma   90.00
#
_symmetry.space_group_name_H-M   'P 1'
#
loop_
_entity.id
_entity.type
_entity.pdbx_description
1 polymer ?
#
loop_
_entity_poly.entity_id
_entity_poly.type
_entity_poly.pdbx_seq_one_letter_code
_entity_poly.pdbx_strand_id
1 'polypeptide(L)'
;MPELGELEDVDLRDVWPDESKDFTPWIASNLSLLNKTLGLALEFEAVEKSVGRFRADIVCLNTRDGSRLVIENQLEAADQKHLGQILIYAAGLDEVTTIVWIAASFKDEYLDVLDWLNRITNKRFQFFGLQIELWRIGNSEPAPRLSIVSKP
;
A
#
# COMPACT_ATOMS: atom_id res chain seq x y z
N MET A 1 31.87 9.31 23.71
CA MET A 1 30.71 9.58 22.85
C MET A 1 29.96 8.27 22.68
N PRO A 2 28.62 8.24 22.67
CA PRO A 2 27.90 7.01 22.41
C PRO A 2 28.17 6.55 20.97
N GLU A 3 28.34 5.24 20.80
CA GLU A 3 28.48 4.62 19.49
C GLU A 3 27.09 4.58 18.81
N LEU A 4 27.03 4.94 17.53
CA LEU A 4 25.80 4.96 16.75
C LEU A 4 25.79 3.75 15.82
N GLY A 5 24.68 3.03 15.77
CA GLY A 5 24.49 1.92 14.83
C GLY A 5 24.20 2.40 13.42
N GLU A 6 24.58 1.60 12.43
CA GLU A 6 24.24 1.83 11.02
C GLU A 6 22.90 1.17 10.69
N LEU A 7 22.18 1.80 9.77
CA LEU A 7 20.95 1.26 9.20
C LEU A 7 21.31 0.35 8.03
N GLU A 8 20.81 -0.88 8.08
CA GLU A 8 21.01 -1.89 7.04
C GLU A 8 19.68 -2.20 6.35
N ASP A 9 19.67 -2.20 5.02
CA ASP A 9 18.55 -2.70 4.22
C ASP A 9 18.42 -4.22 4.38
N VAL A 10 17.19 -4.69 4.52
CA VAL A 10 16.83 -6.11 4.56
C VAL A 10 15.95 -6.40 3.35
N ASP A 11 16.25 -7.49 2.63
CA ASP A 11 15.43 -7.92 1.50
C ASP A 11 14.01 -8.26 2.00
N LEU A 12 12.99 -7.74 1.34
CA LEU A 12 11.61 -8.01 1.71
C LEU A 12 11.30 -9.52 1.69
N ARG A 13 11.93 -10.27 0.78
CA ARG A 13 11.73 -11.72 0.63
C ARG A 13 12.38 -12.54 1.74
N ASP A 14 13.31 -11.98 2.50
CA ASP A 14 13.88 -12.64 3.68
C ASP A 14 12.84 -12.72 4.82
N VAL A 15 11.89 -11.77 4.87
CA VAL A 15 10.83 -11.73 5.89
C VAL A 15 9.48 -12.22 5.34
N TRP A 16 9.18 -11.90 4.08
CA TRP A 16 7.96 -12.31 3.38
C TRP A 16 8.30 -13.08 2.09
N PRO A 17 8.56 -14.40 2.19
CA PRO A 17 8.89 -15.21 1.02
C PRO A 17 7.80 -15.23 -0.07
N ASP A 18 6.52 -15.20 0.33
CA ASP A 18 5.36 -15.23 -0.55
C ASP A 18 4.43 -14.05 -0.26
N GLU A 19 4.08 -13.32 -1.31
CA GLU A 19 3.25 -12.11 -1.21
C GLU A 19 1.87 -12.41 -0.63
N SER A 20 1.17 -13.42 -1.16
CA SER A 20 -0.19 -13.74 -0.75
C SER A 20 -0.24 -14.42 0.62
N LYS A 21 0.78 -15.21 0.98
CA LYS A 21 0.82 -15.97 2.25
C LYS A 21 1.44 -15.21 3.40
N ASP A 22 2.38 -14.31 3.13
CA ASP A 22 3.16 -13.63 4.16
C ASP A 22 2.90 -12.12 4.16
N PHE A 23 3.07 -11.44 3.01
CA PHE A 23 3.00 -9.97 2.95
C PHE A 23 1.57 -9.41 3.09
N THR A 24 0.62 -9.91 2.30
CA THR A 24 -0.78 -9.47 2.34
C THR A 24 -1.40 -9.66 3.72
N PRO A 25 -1.26 -10.83 4.39
CA PRO A 25 -1.76 -11.01 5.75
C PRO A 25 -1.04 -10.13 6.78
N TRP A 26 0.25 -9.87 6.58
CA TRP A 26 1.00 -8.96 7.44
C TRP A 26 0.46 -7.53 7.34
N ILE A 27 0.23 -7.00 6.12
CA ILE A 27 -0.36 -5.68 5.94
C ILE A 27 -1.74 -5.60 6.62
N ALA A 28 -2.60 -6.61 6.38
CA ALA A 28 -3.93 -6.67 6.96
C ALA A 28 -3.93 -6.70 8.50
N SER A 29 -2.92 -7.32 9.10
CA SER A 29 -2.75 -7.36 10.56
C SER A 29 -2.08 -6.11 11.14
N ASN A 30 -1.43 -5.30 10.29
CA ASN A 30 -0.66 -4.10 10.69
C ASN A 30 -1.28 -2.80 10.16
N LEU A 31 -2.61 -2.74 10.02
CA LEU A 31 -3.32 -1.53 9.56
C LEU A 31 -3.05 -0.30 10.43
N SER A 32 -2.64 -0.46 11.69
CA SER A 32 -2.24 0.66 12.55
C SER A 32 -1.06 1.44 11.96
N LEU A 33 -0.11 0.76 11.31
CA LEU A 33 1.01 1.39 10.60
C LEU A 33 0.49 2.20 9.42
N LEU A 34 -0.39 1.61 8.60
CA LEU A 34 -1.00 2.31 7.46
C LEU A 34 -1.84 3.52 7.89
N ASN A 35 -2.65 3.38 8.95
CA ASN A 35 -3.42 4.49 9.52
C ASN A 35 -2.52 5.64 9.95
N LYS A 36 -1.39 5.33 10.61
CA LYS A 36 -0.40 6.34 11.01
C LYS A 36 0.25 6.99 9.79
N THR A 37 0.66 6.21 8.79
CA THR A 37 1.33 6.72 7.59
C THR A 37 0.39 7.61 6.78
N LEU A 38 -0.85 7.17 6.53
CA LEU A 38 -1.82 7.86 5.67
C LEU A 38 -2.62 8.95 6.40
N GLY A 39 -2.67 8.94 7.74
CA GLY A 39 -3.53 9.84 8.53
C GLY A 39 -5.03 9.50 8.44
N LEU A 40 -5.36 8.26 8.09
CA LEU A 40 -6.72 7.75 7.92
C LEU A 40 -7.18 6.94 9.14
N ALA A 41 -8.47 6.60 9.17
CA ALA A 41 -9.08 5.76 10.21
C ALA A 41 -9.73 4.53 9.55
N LEU A 42 -8.87 3.59 9.17
CA LEU A 42 -9.20 2.37 8.45
C LEU A 42 -9.45 1.22 9.42
N GLU A 43 -10.52 0.47 9.16
CA GLU A 43 -10.79 -0.83 9.76
C GLU A 43 -10.66 -1.92 8.69
N PHE A 44 -10.13 -3.08 9.09
CA PHE A 44 -10.04 -4.25 8.22
C PHE A 44 -11.43 -4.75 7.84
N GLU A 45 -11.70 -4.91 6.55
CA GLU A 45 -12.95 -5.52 6.08
C GLU A 45 -12.71 -6.96 5.60
N ALA A 46 -11.74 -7.18 4.71
CA ALA A 46 -11.41 -8.51 4.18
C ALA A 46 -10.07 -8.53 3.42
N VAL A 47 -9.49 -9.73 3.29
CA VAL A 47 -8.43 -10.05 2.34
C VAL A 47 -9.00 -10.81 1.14
N GLU A 48 -8.37 -10.66 -0.02
CA GLU A 48 -8.72 -11.32 -1.28
C GLU A 48 -10.22 -11.25 -1.61
N LYS A 49 -10.84 -10.09 -1.34
CA LYS A 49 -12.27 -9.91 -1.46
C LYS A 49 -12.67 -9.65 -2.89
N SER A 50 -13.73 -10.33 -3.32
CA SER A 50 -14.39 -9.97 -4.57
C SER A 50 -15.02 -8.59 -4.43
N VAL A 51 -14.56 -7.65 -5.24
CA VAL A 51 -15.15 -6.32 -5.39
C VAL A 51 -15.62 -6.20 -6.83
N GLY A 52 -16.95 -6.28 -7.02
CA GLY A 52 -17.54 -6.54 -8.33
C GLY A 52 -17.07 -7.90 -8.90
N ARG A 53 -16.47 -7.88 -10.10
CA ARG A 53 -15.92 -9.07 -10.77
C ARG A 53 -14.42 -9.30 -10.54
N PHE A 54 -13.78 -8.43 -9.77
CA PHE A 54 -12.34 -8.44 -9.53
C PHE A 54 -12.04 -8.79 -8.08
N ARG A 55 -10.77 -9.09 -7.79
CA ARG A 55 -10.33 -9.54 -6.47
C ARG A 55 -9.24 -8.60 -5.99
N ALA A 56 -9.58 -7.77 -5.02
CA ALA A 56 -8.63 -6.87 -4.36
C ALA A 56 -7.85 -7.63 -3.28
N ASP A 57 -6.56 -7.32 -3.11
CA ASP A 57 -5.73 -7.97 -2.10
C ASP A 57 -6.25 -7.68 -0.69
N ILE A 58 -6.53 -6.41 -0.38
CA ILE A 58 -7.08 -5.99 0.91
C ILE A 58 -8.13 -4.92 0.70
N VAL A 59 -9.24 -5.05 1.43
CA VAL A 59 -10.30 -4.04 1.50
C VAL A 59 -10.44 -3.55 2.94
N CYS A 60 -10.50 -2.24 3.09
CA CYS A 60 -10.71 -1.56 4.36
C CYS A 60 -11.93 -0.64 4.30
N LEU A 61 -12.54 -0.40 5.45
CA LEU A 61 -13.57 0.61 5.65
C LEU A 61 -12.94 1.86 6.26
N ASN A 62 -13.16 3.02 5.65
CA ASN A 62 -12.87 4.30 6.28
C ASN A 62 -14.01 4.65 7.25
N THR A 63 -13.73 4.58 8.54
CA THR A 63 -14.71 4.82 9.60
C THR A 63 -15.20 6.26 9.70
N ARG A 64 -14.52 7.22 9.05
CA ARG A 64 -14.90 8.65 9.11
C ARG A 64 -16.09 8.98 8.21
N ASP A 65 -16.15 8.38 7.03
CA ASP A 65 -17.13 8.71 5.99
C ASP A 65 -17.85 7.47 5.41
N GLY A 66 -17.47 6.26 5.86
CA GLY A 66 -18.05 5.00 5.41
C GLY A 66 -17.59 4.55 4.03
N SER A 67 -16.60 5.21 3.43
CA SER A 67 -16.09 4.82 2.12
C SER A 67 -15.18 3.59 2.20
N ARG A 68 -15.03 2.87 1.08
CA ARG A 68 -14.06 1.78 0.99
C ARG A 68 -12.72 2.26 0.46
N LEU A 69 -11.68 1.65 1.01
CA LEU A 69 -10.31 1.72 0.55
C LEU A 69 -9.89 0.34 0.05
N VAL A 70 -9.20 0.32 -1.10
CA VAL A 70 -8.57 -0.90 -1.63
C VAL A 70 -7.06 -0.75 -1.57
N ILE A 71 -6.38 -1.83 -1.18
CA ILE A 71 -4.93 -1.94 -1.23
C ILE A 71 -4.56 -3.01 -2.25
N GLU A 72 -3.65 -2.67 -3.15
CA GLU A 72 -2.90 -3.62 -3.97
C GLU A 72 -1.45 -3.58 -3.50
N ASN A 73 -0.90 -4.73 -3.15
CA ASN A 73 0.43 -4.81 -2.55
C ASN A 73 1.33 -5.76 -3.31
N GLN A 74 2.59 -5.38 -3.50
CA GLN A 74 3.57 -6.28 -4.10
C GLN A 74 4.95 -6.18 -3.45
N LEU A 75 5.68 -7.30 -3.47
CA LEU A 75 7.06 -7.39 -2.96
C LEU A 75 8.11 -6.96 -4.00
N GLU A 76 7.69 -6.73 -5.24
CA GLU A 76 8.53 -6.31 -6.34
C GLU A 76 8.37 -4.82 -6.67
N ALA A 77 9.09 -4.36 -7.70
CA ALA A 77 8.88 -3.02 -8.24
C ALA A 77 7.47 -2.87 -8.86
N ALA A 78 6.94 -1.65 -8.79
CA ALA A 78 5.72 -1.25 -9.46
C ALA A 78 5.67 -1.68 -10.94
N ASP A 79 4.53 -2.24 -11.37
CA ASP A 79 4.32 -2.76 -12.71
C ASP A 79 2.99 -2.31 -13.35
N GLN A 80 2.85 -2.56 -14.65
CA GLN A 80 1.65 -2.20 -15.41
C GLN A 80 0.43 -3.05 -15.04
N LYS A 81 0.65 -4.27 -14.52
CA LYS A 81 -0.44 -5.19 -14.18
C LYS A 81 -1.23 -4.63 -13.01
N HIS A 82 -0.57 -4.27 -11.91
CA HIS A 82 -1.22 -3.73 -10.72
C HIS A 82 -1.78 -2.33 -10.98
N LEU A 83 -1.11 -1.50 -11.79
CA LEU A 83 -1.71 -0.24 -12.25
C LEU A 83 -3.05 -0.48 -12.99
N GLY A 84 -3.12 -1.49 -13.87
CA GLY A 84 -4.36 -1.87 -14.53
C GLY A 84 -5.46 -2.28 -13.55
N GLN A 85 -5.13 -3.05 -12.52
CA GLN A 85 -6.05 -3.43 -11.44
C GLN A 85 -6.58 -2.19 -10.69
N ILE A 86 -5.69 -1.28 -10.29
CA ILE A 86 -6.03 -0.02 -9.62
C ILE A 86 -7.04 0.81 -10.42
N LEU A 87 -6.80 0.97 -11.73
CA LEU A 87 -7.70 1.71 -12.62
C LEU A 87 -9.07 1.03 -12.74
N ILE A 88 -9.06 -0.30 -12.83
CA ILE A 88 -10.28 -1.11 -12.88
C ILE A 88 -11.12 -0.92 -11.61
N TYR A 89 -10.51 -0.91 -10.44
CA TYR A 89 -11.22 -0.70 -9.18
C TYR A 89 -11.82 0.69 -9.11
N ALA A 90 -11.02 1.72 -9.41
CA ALA A 90 -11.48 3.11 -9.39
C ALA A 90 -12.65 3.35 -10.36
N ALA A 91 -12.63 2.71 -11.54
CA ALA A 91 -13.69 2.86 -12.54
C ALA A 91 -14.94 2.02 -12.25
N GLY A 92 -14.78 0.86 -11.59
CA GLY A 92 -15.83 -0.16 -11.51
C GLY A 92 -16.58 -0.23 -10.18
N LEU A 93 -16.09 0.44 -9.13
CA LEU A 93 -16.54 0.23 -7.75
C LEU A 93 -16.91 1.57 -7.12
N ASP A 94 -18.20 1.90 -7.13
CA ASP A 94 -18.69 3.20 -6.71
C ASP A 94 -18.38 3.53 -5.24
N GLU A 95 -18.33 2.51 -4.38
CA GLU A 95 -18.02 2.64 -2.96
C GLU A 95 -16.52 2.77 -2.66
N VAL A 96 -15.63 2.46 -3.62
CA VAL A 96 -14.18 2.60 -3.47
C VAL A 96 -13.78 4.02 -3.82
N THR A 97 -13.27 4.76 -2.84
CA THR A 97 -12.87 6.16 -3.03
C THR A 97 -11.38 6.36 -2.80
N THR A 98 -10.72 5.45 -2.09
CA THR A 98 -9.28 5.50 -1.87
C THR A 98 -8.63 4.22 -2.40
N ILE A 99 -7.53 4.37 -3.12
CA ILE A 99 -6.72 3.28 -3.60
C ILE A 99 -5.29 3.49 -3.10
N VAL A 100 -4.71 2.45 -2.50
CA VAL A 100 -3.34 2.44 -1.99
C VAL A 100 -2.55 1.38 -2.74
N TRP A 101 -1.50 1.80 -3.43
CA TRP A 101 -0.55 0.89 -4.07
C TRP A 101 0.70 0.78 -3.22
N ILE A 102 1.00 -0.42 -2.72
CA ILE A 102 2.21 -0.69 -1.94
C ILE A 102 3.18 -1.51 -2.79
N ALA A 103 4.42 -1.06 -2.94
CA ALA A 103 5.45 -1.77 -3.71
C ALA A 103 6.85 -1.58 -3.11
N ALA A 104 7.79 -2.46 -3.43
CA ALA A 104 9.19 -2.32 -2.99
C ALA A 104 9.87 -1.08 -3.57
N SER A 105 9.47 -0.68 -4.78
CA SER A 105 9.96 0.55 -5.43
C SER A 105 8.99 1.01 -6.51
N PHE A 106 9.07 2.30 -6.85
CA PHE A 106 8.33 2.90 -7.95
C PHE A 106 9.29 3.55 -8.94
N LYS A 107 9.01 3.39 -10.22
CA LYS A 107 9.62 4.22 -11.27
C LYS A 107 8.85 5.53 -11.40
N ASP A 108 9.53 6.57 -11.84
CA ASP A 108 8.97 7.91 -12.00
C ASP A 108 7.69 7.90 -12.84
N GLU A 109 7.60 7.06 -13.89
CA GLU A 109 6.41 7.02 -14.74
C GLU A 109 5.16 6.53 -14.01
N TYR A 110 5.30 5.64 -13.02
CA TYR A 110 4.16 5.19 -12.22
C TYR A 110 3.72 6.26 -11.21
N LEU A 111 4.68 7.01 -10.66
CA LEU A 111 4.39 8.16 -9.79
C LEU A 111 3.66 9.27 -10.57
N ASP A 112 4.17 9.59 -11.77
CA ASP A 112 3.54 10.54 -12.69
C ASP A 112 2.09 10.15 -13.01
N VAL A 113 1.80 8.85 -13.19
CA VAL A 113 0.45 8.36 -13.42
C VAL A 113 -0.43 8.55 -12.18
N LEU A 114 0.04 8.19 -10.97
CA LEU A 114 -0.73 8.39 -9.74
C LEU A 114 -1.03 9.88 -9.50
N ASP A 115 -0.03 10.74 -9.69
CA ASP A 115 -0.17 12.18 -9.55
C ASP A 115 -1.11 12.77 -10.62
N TRP A 116 -1.00 12.28 -11.86
CA TRP A 116 -1.93 12.64 -12.93
C TRP A 116 -3.36 12.23 -12.58
N LEU A 117 -3.57 10.99 -12.11
CA LEU A 117 -4.88 10.49 -11.66
C LEU A 117 -5.46 11.40 -10.58
N ASN A 118 -4.71 11.64 -9.49
CA ASN A 118 -5.13 12.53 -8.40
C ASN A 118 -5.53 13.93 -8.89
N ARG A 119 -4.85 14.46 -9.91
CA ARG A 119 -5.17 15.77 -10.49
C ARG A 119 -6.44 15.77 -11.34
N ILE A 120 -6.68 14.71 -12.11
CA ILE A 120 -7.82 14.66 -13.05
C ILE A 120 -9.09 14.11 -12.41
N THR A 121 -8.96 13.24 -11.41
CA THR A 121 -10.09 12.79 -10.62
C THR A 121 -10.46 13.89 -9.66
N ASN A 122 -11.73 14.25 -9.61
CA ASN A 122 -12.23 15.16 -8.56
C ASN A 122 -11.88 14.59 -7.16
N LYS A 123 -12.17 15.35 -6.10
CA LYS A 123 -11.92 14.93 -4.71
C LYS A 123 -12.61 13.63 -4.28
N ARG A 124 -13.37 12.97 -5.17
CA ARG A 124 -13.95 11.64 -4.92
C ARG A 124 -12.88 10.57 -4.83
N PHE A 125 -11.86 10.59 -5.69
CA PHE A 125 -10.84 9.56 -5.71
C PHE A 125 -9.53 10.04 -5.13
N GLN A 126 -8.87 9.15 -4.39
CA GLN A 126 -7.59 9.39 -3.75
C GLN A 126 -6.66 8.22 -4.05
N PHE A 127 -5.57 8.47 -4.74
CA PHE A 127 -4.54 7.48 -5.06
C PHE A 127 -3.29 7.74 -4.23
N PHE A 128 -2.81 6.69 -3.57
CA PHE A 128 -1.56 6.73 -2.80
C PHE A 128 -0.58 5.71 -3.36
N GLY A 129 0.67 6.12 -3.51
CA GLY A 129 1.80 5.23 -3.71
C GLY A 129 2.60 5.13 -2.42
N LEU A 130 2.80 3.92 -1.90
CA LEU A 130 3.59 3.65 -0.70
C LEU A 130 4.76 2.72 -1.03
N GLN A 131 5.98 3.18 -0.75
CA GLN A 131 7.16 2.32 -0.81
C GLN A 131 7.33 1.59 0.52
N ILE A 132 7.44 0.25 0.46
CA ILE A 132 7.77 -0.59 1.62
C ILE A 132 9.26 -0.94 1.60
N GLU A 133 9.89 -0.78 2.75
CA GLU A 133 11.29 -1.16 3.00
C GLU A 133 11.37 -1.89 4.34
N LEU A 134 12.38 -2.74 4.51
CA LEU A 134 12.75 -3.32 5.79
C LEU A 134 14.16 -2.87 6.16
N TRP A 135 14.31 -2.39 7.39
CA TRP A 135 15.57 -1.88 7.90
C TRP A 135 15.92 -2.57 9.21
N ARG A 136 17.20 -2.74 9.52
CA ARG A 136 17.63 -3.20 10.85
C ARG A 136 18.84 -2.41 11.34
N ILE A 137 19.08 -2.44 12.65
CA ILE A 137 20.28 -1.88 13.26
C ILE A 137 20.96 -3.00 14.05
N GLY A 138 22.16 -3.40 13.61
CA GLY A 138 22.89 -4.53 14.18
C GLY A 138 22.04 -5.81 14.18
N ASN A 139 21.83 -6.40 15.36
CA ASN A 139 21.07 -7.65 15.52
C ASN A 139 19.61 -7.43 15.94
N SER A 140 19.03 -6.24 15.67
CA SER A 140 17.60 -6.01 15.92
C SER A 140 16.72 -6.82 14.97
N GLU A 141 15.46 -7.02 15.37
CA GLU A 141 14.43 -7.47 14.43
C GLU A 141 14.30 -6.47 13.24
N PRO A 142 13.98 -6.96 12.03
CA PRO A 142 13.67 -6.09 10.89
C PRO A 142 12.49 -5.16 11.19
N ALA A 143 12.68 -3.87 10.91
CA ALA A 143 11.73 -2.81 11.12
C ALA A 143 11.13 -2.37 9.76
N PRO A 144 9.80 -2.45 9.60
CA PRO A 144 9.14 -2.01 8.39
C PRO A 144 9.06 -0.49 8.32
N ARG A 145 9.36 0.06 7.16
CA ARG A 145 9.18 1.47 6.84
C ARG A 145 8.26 1.60 5.63
N LEU A 146 7.11 2.23 5.85
CA LEU A 146 6.20 2.63 4.78
C LEU A 146 6.35 4.13 4.53
N SER A 147 6.84 4.48 3.34
CA SER A 147 7.05 5.87 2.91
C SER A 147 6.02 6.24 1.85
N ILE A 148 5.34 7.38 2.02
CA ILE A 148 4.47 7.92 0.97
C ILE A 148 5.35 8.48 -0.16
N VAL A 149 5.21 7.93 -1.35
CA VAL A 149 5.91 8.38 -2.57
C VAL A 149 5.00 9.11 -3.55
N SER A 150 3.68 8.91 -3.48
CA SER A 150 2.66 9.73 -4.15
C SER A 150 1.40 9.81 -3.29
N LYS A 151 0.70 10.96 -3.33
CA LYS A 151 -0.53 11.21 -2.58
C LYS A 151 -1.40 12.28 -3.26
N PRO A 152 -2.70 12.37 -2.93
CA PRO A 152 -3.60 13.42 -3.42
C PRO A 152 -3.26 14.82 -2.89
#